data_AF-A0AA51QA88-F1
#
_entry.id   AF-A0AA51QA88-F1
#
_cell.length_a   1.000
_cell.length_b   1.000
_cell.length_c   1.000
_cell.angle_alpha   90.00
_cell.angle_beta   90.00
_cell.angle_gamma   90.00
#
_symmetry.space_group_name_H-M   'P 1'
#
loop_
_entity.id
_entity.type
_entity.pdbx_description
1 polymer ?
#
loop_
_entity_poly.entity_id
_entity_poly.type
_entity_poly.pdbx_seq_one_letter_code
_entity_poly.pdbx_strand_id
1 'polypeptide(L)'
;MEKIEELIKHGYECDYLDFKEKQYSKDKHMDLIADIMAMANSRHEGDKFIITGVKDRPEGKEIKGITLEEFVDSSNYIQVILSNIEPDIQFDYFKYEYEGTLLGVFRIYNTNNKPYMLKRKYNKLNEGLCLIRKGSSNSVAKRSDFDFMYQNNGLIEVKFLEQTLYAVHDLDGCASIDVLLANTTENPITITAGYMNIHNKDGKKLSHHPVFGIDRVVGADFKIGIQPKSEIVGKLFVGFSSSDPLRLDIDEYGVGNYNCRFELLLFDARGNQYSTTIEQGNVLVNGDFLWKVKKQKGIPHKFRTHKMKF
;
A
#
# COMPACT_ATOMS: atom_id res chain seq x y z
N MET A 1 13.73 17.24 -2.91
CA MET A 1 15.15 17.63 -2.79
C MET A 1 15.50 18.03 -1.37
N GLU A 2 14.61 18.74 -0.66
CA GLU A 2 14.79 19.14 0.76
C GLU A 2 15.23 18.00 1.69
N LYS A 3 14.65 16.80 1.55
CA LYS A 3 15.03 15.63 2.36
C LYS A 3 16.52 15.25 2.27
N ILE A 4 17.18 15.38 1.11
CA ILE A 4 18.59 14.98 0.96
C ILE A 4 19.51 15.97 1.67
N GLU A 5 19.21 17.26 1.53
CA GLU A 5 19.95 18.33 2.22
C GLU A 5 19.87 18.17 3.74
N GLU A 6 18.69 17.85 4.26
CA GLU A 6 18.48 17.56 5.68
C GLU A 6 19.28 16.33 6.14
N LEU A 7 19.33 15.26 5.34
CA LEU A 7 20.14 14.08 5.65
C LEU A 7 21.63 14.44 5.71
N ILE A 8 22.13 15.26 4.79
CA ILE A 8 23.53 15.71 4.79
C ILE A 8 23.80 16.58 6.02
N LYS A 9 22.94 17.57 6.33
CA LYS A 9 23.18 18.51 7.43
C LYS A 9 23.02 17.87 8.81
N HIS A 10 21.96 17.09 9.01
CA HIS A 10 21.50 16.64 10.33
C HIS A 10 21.42 15.12 10.49
N GLY A 11 21.50 14.36 9.39
CA GLY A 11 21.47 12.89 9.46
C GLY A 11 22.71 12.30 10.13
N TYR A 12 22.58 11.06 10.59
CA TYR A 12 23.66 10.24 11.13
C TYR A 12 23.58 8.83 10.54
N GLU A 13 24.69 8.11 10.50
CA GLU A 13 24.69 6.74 9.99
C GLU A 13 23.78 5.83 10.82
N CYS A 14 22.82 5.22 10.15
CA CYS A 14 21.80 4.39 10.75
C CYS A 14 21.27 3.38 9.73
N ASP A 15 20.15 2.72 10.04
CA ASP A 15 19.59 1.64 9.23
C ASP A 15 18.93 2.10 7.91
N TYR A 16 18.84 3.42 7.68
CA TYR A 16 18.35 4.01 6.43
C TYR A 16 19.29 5.05 5.80
N LEU A 17 20.41 5.38 6.43
CA LEU A 17 21.37 6.37 5.94
C LEU A 17 22.81 5.88 6.14
N ASP A 18 23.63 6.00 5.11
CA ASP A 18 25.05 5.65 5.12
C ASP A 18 25.85 6.68 4.33
N PHE A 19 27.00 7.08 4.85
CA PHE A 19 27.88 8.03 4.19
C PHE A 19 29.14 7.30 3.70
N LYS A 20 29.49 7.52 2.43
CA LYS A 20 30.68 6.95 1.85
C LYS A 20 31.60 8.06 1.36
N GLU A 21 32.86 8.01 1.77
CA GLU A 21 33.87 8.97 1.33
C GLU A 21 34.03 8.97 -0.20
N LYS A 22 33.91 7.81 -0.84
CA LYS A 22 34.04 7.61 -2.29
C LYS A 22 32.85 6.83 -2.84
N GLN A 23 32.49 7.10 -4.10
CA GLN A 23 31.58 6.24 -4.85
C GLN A 23 32.22 4.88 -5.17
N TYR A 24 31.38 3.91 -5.54
CA TYR A 24 31.83 2.54 -5.80
C TYR A 24 32.46 2.43 -7.19
N SER A 25 33.77 2.29 -7.27
CA SER A 25 34.48 1.93 -8.51
C SER A 25 34.24 0.46 -8.88
N LYS A 26 34.70 0.04 -10.07
CA LYS A 26 34.51 -1.34 -10.56
C LYS A 26 35.10 -2.41 -9.63
N ASP A 27 36.24 -2.14 -9.00
CA ASP A 27 36.87 -2.99 -7.99
C ASP A 27 36.10 -3.04 -6.66
N LYS A 28 35.17 -2.11 -6.45
CA LYS A 28 34.32 -1.95 -5.26
C LYS A 28 32.89 -2.45 -5.47
N HIS A 29 32.61 -3.14 -6.58
CA HIS A 29 31.29 -3.74 -6.82
C HIS A 29 30.88 -4.75 -5.74
N MET A 30 31.83 -5.45 -5.11
CA MET A 30 31.53 -6.35 -3.99
C MET A 30 30.95 -5.58 -2.80
N ASP A 31 31.53 -4.41 -2.48
CA ASP A 31 31.09 -3.54 -1.39
C ASP A 31 29.72 -2.92 -1.74
N LEU A 32 29.52 -2.50 -3.00
CA LEU A 32 28.22 -2.01 -3.50
C LEU A 32 27.11 -3.05 -3.32
N ILE A 33 27.34 -4.29 -3.79
CA ILE A 33 26.36 -5.38 -3.67
C ILE A 33 26.01 -5.60 -2.19
N ALA A 34 27.01 -5.65 -1.32
CA ALA A 34 26.82 -5.87 0.10
C ALA A 34 26.02 -4.73 0.77
N ASP A 35 26.37 -3.48 0.49
CA ASP A 35 25.73 -2.30 1.09
C ASP A 35 24.28 -2.12 0.61
N ILE A 36 24.03 -2.23 -0.70
CA ILE A 36 22.67 -2.14 -1.27
C ILE A 36 21.78 -3.27 -0.74
N MET A 37 22.29 -4.51 -0.70
CA MET A 37 21.56 -5.66 -0.13
C MET A 37 21.22 -5.44 1.35
N ALA A 38 22.21 -5.01 2.14
CA ALA A 38 22.02 -4.78 3.58
C ALA A 38 21.00 -3.68 3.86
N MET A 39 21.05 -2.57 3.11
CA MET A 39 20.07 -1.49 3.17
C MET A 39 18.67 -1.98 2.77
N ALA A 40 18.55 -2.70 1.64
CA ALA A 40 17.27 -3.22 1.19
C ALA A 40 16.60 -4.14 2.24
N ASN A 41 17.41 -4.86 3.02
CA ASN A 41 16.97 -5.73 4.11
C ASN A 41 16.81 -5.05 5.48
N SER A 42 17.11 -3.76 5.63
CA SER A 42 16.98 -3.07 6.92
C SER A 42 15.52 -3.04 7.41
N ARG A 43 15.35 -2.88 8.73
CA ARG A 43 14.02 -2.81 9.37
C ARG A 43 13.31 -1.47 9.16
N HIS A 44 13.98 -0.50 8.55
CA HIS A 44 13.39 0.78 8.24
C HIS A 44 12.33 0.65 7.14
N GLU A 45 11.17 1.25 7.40
CA GLU A 45 10.07 1.43 6.47
C GLU A 45 10.20 2.80 5.78
N GLY A 46 10.23 2.80 4.44
CA GLY A 46 10.47 3.99 3.63
C GLY A 46 11.81 3.95 2.88
N ASP A 47 12.09 5.06 2.20
CA ASP A 47 13.29 5.20 1.37
C ASP A 47 14.57 5.29 2.18
N LYS A 48 15.63 4.68 1.65
CA LYS A 48 16.96 4.58 2.27
C LYS A 48 18.00 5.18 1.36
N PHE A 49 19.08 5.69 1.94
CA PHE A 49 20.04 6.52 1.24
C PHE A 49 21.48 6.10 1.51
N ILE A 50 22.27 5.99 0.46
CA ILE A 50 23.74 5.97 0.56
C ILE A 50 24.24 7.22 -0.15
N ILE A 51 24.92 8.09 0.57
CA ILE A 51 25.41 9.37 0.04
C ILE A 51 26.94 9.29 -0.08
N THR A 52 27.44 9.40 -1.30
CA THR A 52 28.86 9.29 -1.65
C THR A 52 29.49 10.67 -1.82
N GLY A 53 30.79 10.77 -1.55
CA GLY A 53 31.52 12.05 -1.54
C GLY A 53 31.46 12.76 -0.18
N VAL A 54 31.05 12.06 0.88
CA VAL A 54 30.93 12.57 2.25
C VAL A 54 31.64 11.62 3.20
N LYS A 55 32.54 12.15 4.03
CA LYS A 55 33.22 11.38 5.07
C LYS A 55 32.60 11.71 6.42
N ASP A 56 32.00 10.72 7.06
CA ASP A 56 31.47 10.88 8.42
C ASP A 56 32.61 10.82 9.44
N ARG A 57 32.65 11.79 10.36
CA ARG A 57 33.63 11.87 11.45
C ARG A 57 32.95 12.22 12.77
N PRO A 58 33.55 11.91 13.93
CA PRO A 58 32.99 12.28 15.23
C PRO A 58 32.74 13.78 15.41
N GLU A 59 33.52 14.61 14.73
CA GLU A 59 33.50 16.07 14.77
C GLU A 59 32.55 16.72 13.75
N GLY A 60 31.92 15.93 12.88
CA GLY A 60 31.02 16.38 11.83
C GLY A 60 31.31 15.72 10.48
N LYS A 61 30.53 16.10 9.45
CA LYS A 61 30.67 15.55 8.10
C LYS A 61 31.65 16.38 7.28
N GLU A 62 32.63 15.72 6.69
CA GLU A 62 33.57 16.34 5.75
C GLU A 62 33.12 16.08 4.31
N ILE A 63 32.78 17.14 3.59
CA ILE A 63 32.37 17.06 2.17
C ILE A 63 33.62 16.94 1.30
N LYS A 64 33.81 15.79 0.66
CA LYS A 64 34.92 15.52 -0.26
C LYS A 64 34.56 15.83 -1.72
N GLY A 65 33.33 15.53 -2.10
CA GLY A 65 32.86 15.65 -3.48
C GLY A 65 33.36 14.56 -4.41
N ILE A 66 32.81 14.56 -5.61
CA ILE A 66 33.14 13.67 -6.73
C ILE A 66 33.29 14.57 -7.96
N THR A 67 34.35 14.40 -8.75
CA THR A 67 34.50 15.16 -9.99
C THR A 67 33.54 14.66 -11.05
N LEU A 68 33.19 15.51 -12.02
CA LEU A 68 32.23 15.14 -13.06
C LEU A 68 32.75 14.00 -13.95
N GLU A 69 34.06 13.97 -14.18
CA GLU A 69 34.77 12.98 -14.99
C GLU A 69 34.83 11.62 -14.30
N GLU A 70 34.89 11.60 -12.97
CA GLU A 70 34.92 10.36 -12.19
C GLU A 70 33.53 9.77 -12.00
N PHE A 71 32.46 10.57 -12.08
CA PHE A 71 31.10 10.15 -11.74
C PHE A 71 30.64 8.94 -12.56
N VAL A 72 30.27 7.84 -11.88
CA VAL A 72 29.87 6.60 -12.54
C VAL A 72 28.46 6.72 -13.10
N ASP A 73 28.24 6.23 -14.33
CA ASP A 73 26.90 6.16 -14.92
C ASP A 73 26.03 5.14 -14.15
N SER A 74 24.82 5.57 -13.77
CA SER A 74 23.86 4.78 -12.98
C SER A 74 23.55 3.42 -13.59
N SER A 75 23.58 3.30 -14.93
CA SER A 75 23.33 2.05 -15.65
C SER A 75 24.31 0.95 -15.27
N ASN A 76 25.57 1.31 -14.94
CA ASN A 76 26.56 0.34 -14.47
C ASN A 76 26.14 -0.26 -13.13
N TYR A 77 25.70 0.57 -12.18
CA TYR A 77 25.25 0.10 -10.88
C TYR A 77 23.98 -0.73 -10.97
N ILE A 78 23.01 -0.28 -11.78
CA ILE A 78 21.77 -1.02 -12.04
C ILE A 78 22.09 -2.41 -12.57
N GLN A 79 22.96 -2.53 -13.57
CA GLN A 79 23.35 -3.83 -14.15
C GLN A 79 24.04 -4.74 -13.12
N VAL A 80 24.92 -4.18 -12.28
CA VAL A 80 25.61 -4.94 -11.23
C VAL A 80 24.61 -5.47 -10.19
N ILE A 81 23.68 -4.64 -9.73
CA ILE A 81 22.69 -5.04 -8.73
C ILE A 81 21.69 -6.04 -9.29
N LEU A 82 21.07 -5.76 -10.45
CA LEU A 82 20.09 -6.65 -11.08
C LEU A 82 20.66 -8.04 -11.38
N SER A 83 21.93 -8.12 -11.76
CA SER A 83 22.56 -9.40 -12.11
C SER A 83 23.03 -10.23 -10.91
N ASN A 84 23.00 -9.67 -9.69
CA ASN A 84 23.56 -10.35 -8.50
C ASN A 84 22.62 -10.42 -7.29
N ILE A 85 21.54 -9.63 -7.20
CA ILE A 85 20.61 -9.65 -6.05
C ILE A 85 19.19 -10.03 -6.49
N GLU A 86 18.53 -10.92 -5.76
CA GLU A 86 17.10 -11.26 -5.88
C GLU A 86 16.35 -11.01 -4.57
N PRO A 87 15.06 -10.68 -4.62
CA PRO A 87 14.34 -10.18 -5.80
C PRO A 87 14.89 -8.83 -6.27
N ASP A 88 14.42 -8.31 -7.40
CA ASP A 88 14.96 -7.06 -7.95
C ASP A 88 14.70 -5.88 -7.00
N ILE A 89 15.75 -5.09 -6.74
CA ILE A 89 15.70 -3.91 -5.88
C ILE A 89 15.43 -2.68 -6.76
N GLN A 90 14.39 -1.92 -6.41
CA GLN A 90 14.13 -0.62 -7.01
C GLN A 90 15.02 0.43 -6.33
N PHE A 91 15.96 1.02 -7.09
CA PHE A 91 16.80 2.10 -6.60
C PHE A 91 17.25 3.00 -7.76
N ASP A 92 17.57 4.26 -7.43
CA ASP A 92 18.20 5.21 -8.33
C ASP A 92 19.60 5.58 -7.85
N TYR A 93 20.48 5.93 -8.79
CA TYR A 93 21.74 6.63 -8.51
C TYR A 93 21.79 7.92 -9.31
N PHE A 94 21.95 9.06 -8.64
CA PHE A 94 21.96 10.37 -9.30
C PHE A 94 22.91 11.36 -8.65
N LYS A 95 23.21 12.41 -9.41
CA LYS A 95 24.04 13.56 -9.03
C LYS A 95 23.26 14.50 -8.11
N TYR A 96 23.90 14.96 -7.04
CA TYR A 96 23.33 15.96 -6.15
C TYR A 96 24.36 17.05 -5.85
N GLU A 97 24.05 18.31 -6.16
CA GLU A 97 24.93 19.43 -5.89
C GLU A 97 24.66 19.99 -4.49
N TYR A 98 25.69 20.00 -3.65
CA TYR A 98 25.63 20.48 -2.26
C TYR A 98 26.77 21.47 -2.04
N GLU A 99 26.43 22.72 -1.73
CA GLU A 99 27.41 23.80 -1.45
C GLU A 99 28.49 23.92 -2.56
N GLY A 100 28.08 23.83 -3.83
CA GLY A 100 28.98 23.89 -4.99
C GLY A 100 29.85 22.64 -5.20
N THR A 101 29.60 21.57 -4.43
CA THR A 101 30.30 20.29 -4.53
C THR A 101 29.35 19.19 -5.01
N LEU A 102 29.80 18.37 -5.95
CA LEU A 102 29.01 17.29 -6.52
C LEU A 102 29.09 16.03 -5.65
N LEU A 103 27.94 15.48 -5.27
CA LEU A 103 27.77 14.23 -4.53
C LEU A 103 27.03 13.19 -5.38
N GLY A 104 27.19 11.92 -5.02
CA GLY A 104 26.40 10.82 -5.57
C GLY A 104 25.39 10.33 -4.54
N VAL A 105 24.16 10.07 -4.96
CA VAL A 105 23.10 9.60 -4.06
C VAL A 105 22.50 8.33 -4.61
N PHE A 106 22.61 7.25 -3.85
CA PHE A 106 21.76 6.08 -4.01
C PHE A 106 20.48 6.30 -3.22
N ARG A 107 19.34 6.27 -3.89
CA ARG A 107 18.02 6.21 -3.25
C ARG A 107 17.44 4.83 -3.48
N ILE A 108 17.41 4.03 -2.42
CA ILE A 108 16.76 2.71 -2.42
C ILE A 108 15.32 2.95 -1.98
N TYR A 109 14.37 2.67 -2.86
CA TYR A 109 12.95 2.87 -2.57
C TYR A 109 12.46 1.91 -1.49
N ASN A 110 11.32 2.22 -0.87
CA ASN A 110 10.74 1.35 0.14
C ASN A 110 10.67 -0.13 -0.33
N THR A 111 11.24 -1.03 0.48
CA THR A 111 11.45 -2.43 0.11
C THR A 111 10.52 -3.37 0.87
N ASN A 112 9.59 -4.00 0.16
CA ASN A 112 8.54 -4.85 0.75
C ASN A 112 8.66 -6.34 0.41
N ASN A 113 9.68 -6.73 -0.37
CA ASN A 113 9.87 -8.12 -0.82
C ASN A 113 11.17 -8.70 -0.24
N LYS A 114 11.31 -8.61 1.09
CA LYS A 114 12.51 -9.08 1.83
C LYS A 114 12.37 -10.59 2.10
N PRO A 115 13.40 -11.45 2.10
CA PRO A 115 14.81 -11.11 2.04
C PRO A 115 15.32 -10.85 0.63
N TYR A 116 16.23 -9.88 0.52
CA TYR A 116 17.09 -9.69 -0.64
C TYR A 116 18.39 -10.48 -0.45
N MET A 117 18.72 -11.35 -1.40
CA MET A 117 19.79 -12.33 -1.28
C MET A 117 20.65 -12.35 -2.54
N LEU A 118 21.88 -12.84 -2.39
CA LEU A 118 22.80 -12.97 -3.51
C LEU A 118 22.37 -14.12 -4.46
N LYS A 119 21.97 -13.79 -5.69
CA LYS A 119 21.51 -14.71 -6.75
C LYS A 119 22.53 -15.79 -7.13
N ARG A 120 23.82 -15.46 -7.03
CA ARG A 120 24.92 -16.31 -7.49
C ARG A 120 26.21 -15.91 -6.79
N LYS A 121 27.17 -16.84 -6.70
CA LYS A 121 28.50 -16.52 -6.15
C LYS A 121 29.12 -15.32 -6.89
N TYR A 122 29.56 -14.31 -6.14
CA TYR A 122 30.27 -13.14 -6.65
C TYR A 122 31.55 -12.92 -5.84
N ASN A 123 32.70 -13.22 -6.46
CA ASN A 123 34.00 -13.13 -5.81
C ASN A 123 34.03 -13.94 -4.48
N LYS A 124 34.15 -13.26 -3.33
CA LYS A 124 34.16 -13.87 -1.99
C LYS A 124 32.75 -14.04 -1.39
N LEU A 125 31.73 -13.46 -2.00
CA LEU A 125 30.34 -13.58 -1.55
C LEU A 125 29.74 -14.86 -2.12
N ASN A 126 29.24 -15.72 -1.23
CA ASN A 126 28.62 -16.99 -1.61
C ASN A 126 27.16 -16.78 -1.99
N GLU A 127 26.68 -17.61 -2.93
CA GLU A 127 25.27 -17.68 -3.31
C GLU A 127 24.37 -17.89 -2.08
N GLY A 128 23.21 -17.23 -2.08
CA GLY A 128 22.28 -17.23 -0.95
C GLY A 128 22.73 -16.39 0.25
N LEU A 129 23.84 -15.63 0.15
CA LEU A 129 24.21 -14.68 1.20
C LEU A 129 23.11 -13.63 1.35
N CYS A 130 22.64 -13.45 2.59
CA CYS A 130 21.70 -12.40 2.97
C CYS A 130 22.36 -11.49 4.01
N LEU A 131 22.53 -10.22 3.67
CA LEU A 131 23.02 -9.20 4.59
C LEU A 131 21.86 -8.30 5.03
N ILE A 132 21.89 -7.87 6.28
CA ILE A 132 20.95 -6.90 6.86
C ILE A 132 21.73 -5.78 7.54
N ARG A 133 21.28 -4.54 7.32
CA ARG A 133 21.80 -3.38 8.04
C ARG A 133 21.10 -3.21 9.40
N LYS A 134 21.90 -3.04 10.44
CA LYS A 134 21.48 -2.83 11.84
C LYS A 134 22.28 -1.66 12.42
N GLY A 135 21.60 -0.54 12.63
CA GLY A 135 22.29 0.73 12.90
C GLY A 135 23.21 1.08 11.72
N SER A 136 24.45 1.49 12.00
CA SER A 136 25.46 1.82 10.99
C SER A 136 26.24 0.61 10.44
N SER A 137 25.86 -0.62 10.82
CA SER A 137 26.63 -1.82 10.49
C SER A 137 25.86 -2.83 9.64
N ASN A 138 26.57 -3.53 8.75
CA ASN A 138 26.04 -4.65 7.99
C ASN A 138 26.38 -5.97 8.70
N SER A 139 25.42 -6.89 8.77
CA SER A 139 25.60 -8.20 9.38
C SER A 139 24.94 -9.30 8.54
N VAL A 140 25.44 -10.53 8.64
CA VAL A 140 24.76 -11.69 8.04
C VAL A 140 23.42 -11.88 8.76
N ALA A 141 22.34 -12.00 7.99
CA ALA A 141 21.01 -12.20 8.51
C ALA A 141 20.93 -13.49 9.33
N LYS A 142 20.36 -13.40 10.53
CA LYS A 142 20.10 -14.53 11.42
C LYS A 142 18.64 -14.94 11.34
N ARG A 143 18.29 -16.09 11.94
CA ARG A 143 16.90 -16.60 11.98
C ARG A 143 15.88 -15.51 12.35
N SER A 144 16.12 -14.74 13.41
CA SER A 144 15.21 -13.67 13.85
C SER A 144 15.06 -12.52 12.85
N ASP A 145 16.04 -12.32 11.97
CA ASP A 145 15.93 -11.34 10.88
C ASP A 145 15.06 -11.89 9.76
N PHE A 146 15.23 -13.17 9.39
CA PHE A 146 14.34 -13.85 8.45
C PHE A 146 12.90 -13.88 8.95
N ASP A 147 12.67 -14.22 10.23
CA ASP A 147 11.34 -14.21 10.84
C ASP A 147 10.67 -12.83 10.65
N PHE A 148 11.42 -11.74 10.87
CA PHE A 148 10.93 -10.37 10.65
C PHE A 148 10.66 -10.07 9.18
N MET A 149 11.56 -10.45 8.28
CA MET A 149 11.41 -10.20 6.84
C MET A 149 10.16 -10.90 6.28
N TYR A 150 9.94 -12.17 6.63
CA TYR A 150 8.78 -12.93 6.16
C TYR A 150 7.45 -12.49 6.78
N GLN A 151 7.46 -12.00 8.02
CA GLN A 151 6.25 -11.45 8.65
C GLN A 151 5.67 -10.25 7.89
N ASN A 152 6.51 -9.50 7.19
CA ASN A 152 6.15 -8.26 6.50
C ASN A 152 5.94 -8.43 4.98
N ASN A 153 5.99 -9.66 4.45
CA ASN A 153 5.98 -9.95 3.01
C ASN A 153 4.58 -10.12 2.39
N GLY A 154 3.54 -9.57 3.00
CA GLY A 154 2.20 -9.66 2.47
C GLY A 154 1.43 -8.36 2.63
N LEU A 155 0.40 -8.24 1.81
CA LEU A 155 -0.53 -7.14 1.82
C LEU A 155 -1.95 -7.70 1.94
N ILE A 156 -2.84 -6.85 2.43
CA ILE A 156 -4.27 -7.09 2.33
C ILE A 156 -4.77 -6.31 1.14
N GLU A 157 -5.26 -7.02 0.14
CA GLU A 157 -5.86 -6.40 -1.04
C GLU A 157 -7.37 -6.35 -0.88
N VAL A 158 -7.95 -5.18 -1.15
CA VAL A 158 -9.39 -4.95 -1.21
C VAL A 158 -9.69 -4.43 -2.62
N LYS A 159 -10.56 -5.11 -3.36
CA LYS A 159 -10.94 -4.71 -4.71
C LYS A 159 -12.44 -4.84 -4.91
N PHE A 160 -13.04 -3.86 -5.56
CA PHE A 160 -14.37 -4.03 -6.14
C PHE A 160 -14.25 -4.91 -7.39
N LEU A 161 -15.17 -5.86 -7.55
CA LEU A 161 -15.23 -6.73 -8.73
C LEU A 161 -16.26 -6.24 -9.76
N GLU A 162 -17.07 -5.27 -9.36
CA GLU A 162 -18.04 -4.61 -10.22
C GLU A 162 -18.13 -3.12 -9.88
N GLN A 163 -18.80 -2.37 -10.74
CA GLN A 163 -18.96 -0.92 -10.60
C GLN A 163 -20.35 -0.53 -10.08
N THR A 164 -21.23 -1.49 -9.83
CA THR A 164 -22.63 -1.22 -9.49
C THR A 164 -22.93 -1.66 -8.06
N LEU A 165 -23.47 -0.74 -7.26
CA LEU A 165 -24.05 -1.03 -5.96
C LEU A 165 -25.54 -1.36 -6.13
N TYR A 166 -25.96 -2.53 -5.68
CA TYR A 166 -27.35 -2.99 -5.79
C TYR A 166 -28.09 -2.83 -4.46
N ALA A 167 -28.91 -1.80 -4.33
CA ALA A 167 -29.86 -1.63 -3.24
C ALA A 167 -31.18 -2.35 -3.55
N VAL A 168 -31.15 -3.68 -3.42
CA VAL A 168 -32.29 -4.56 -3.73
C VAL A 168 -32.80 -5.34 -2.51
N HIS A 169 -32.11 -5.23 -1.37
CA HIS A 169 -32.41 -5.92 -0.11
C HIS A 169 -33.13 -4.97 0.86
N ASP A 170 -34.32 -4.53 0.46
CA ASP A 170 -35.14 -3.56 1.20
C ASP A 170 -35.59 -4.05 2.58
N LEU A 171 -35.71 -5.36 2.77
CA LEU A 171 -36.12 -5.97 4.04
C LEU A 171 -35.01 -5.95 5.07
N ASP A 172 -33.79 -6.17 4.61
CA ASP A 172 -32.59 -6.19 5.43
C ASP A 172 -32.00 -4.78 5.60
N GLY A 173 -32.52 -3.79 4.86
CA GLY A 173 -32.03 -2.41 4.89
C GLY A 173 -30.59 -2.31 4.39
N CYS A 174 -30.26 -3.05 3.34
CA CYS A 174 -28.90 -3.08 2.80
C CYS A 174 -28.83 -3.02 1.27
N ALA A 175 -27.65 -2.66 0.81
CA ALA A 175 -27.21 -2.79 -0.57
C ALA A 175 -26.02 -3.75 -0.63
N SER A 176 -25.75 -4.32 -1.79
CA SER A 176 -24.65 -5.27 -1.99
C SER A 176 -23.79 -4.91 -3.19
N ILE A 177 -22.50 -5.22 -3.09
CA ILE A 177 -21.55 -5.12 -4.20
C ILE A 177 -20.50 -6.24 -4.10
N ASP A 178 -20.13 -6.86 -5.22
CA ASP A 178 -19.13 -7.94 -5.25
C ASP A 178 -17.72 -7.37 -5.01
N VAL A 179 -16.98 -8.00 -4.08
CA VAL A 179 -15.62 -7.62 -3.70
C VAL A 179 -14.69 -8.82 -3.61
N LEU A 180 -13.39 -8.55 -3.76
CA LEU A 180 -12.29 -9.43 -3.42
C LEU A 180 -11.58 -8.88 -2.18
N LEU A 181 -11.43 -9.74 -1.17
CA LEU A 181 -10.58 -9.52 0.00
C LEU A 181 -9.48 -10.59 0.00
N ALA A 182 -8.25 -10.23 -0.35
CA ALA A 182 -7.13 -11.16 -0.41
C ALA A 182 -6.13 -10.88 0.71
N ASN A 183 -5.73 -11.92 1.43
CA ASN A 183 -4.67 -11.87 2.43
C ASN A 183 -3.45 -12.63 1.91
N THR A 184 -2.44 -11.90 1.46
CA THR A 184 -1.17 -12.49 1.01
C THR A 184 -0.13 -12.57 2.12
N THR A 185 -0.49 -12.19 3.35
CA THR A 185 0.39 -12.28 4.53
C THR A 185 0.45 -13.70 5.09
N GLU A 186 1.42 -13.93 5.97
CA GLU A 186 1.57 -15.18 6.72
C GLU A 186 0.63 -15.29 7.94
N ASN A 187 -0.09 -14.21 8.27
CA ASN A 187 -0.90 -14.13 9.47
C ASN A 187 -2.38 -13.98 9.12
N PRO A 188 -3.30 -14.60 9.88
CA PRO A 188 -4.71 -14.35 9.69
C PRO A 188 -5.01 -12.89 10.05
N ILE A 189 -5.99 -12.32 9.35
CA ILE A 189 -6.58 -11.03 9.71
C ILE A 189 -8.05 -11.19 10.01
N THR A 190 -8.61 -10.27 10.78
CA THR A 190 -10.04 -10.21 11.06
C THR A 190 -10.50 -8.78 10.88
N ILE A 191 -11.29 -8.53 9.84
CA ILE A 191 -11.97 -7.26 9.65
C ILE A 191 -13.10 -7.17 10.67
N THR A 192 -13.14 -6.07 11.41
CA THR A 192 -14.07 -5.84 12.52
C THR A 192 -14.93 -4.60 12.35
N ALA A 193 -14.55 -3.71 11.43
CA ALA A 193 -15.34 -2.54 11.08
C ALA A 193 -15.07 -2.16 9.64
N GLY A 194 -15.98 -1.38 9.07
CA GLY A 194 -15.83 -0.84 7.73
C GLY A 194 -17.02 -0.01 7.32
N TYR A 195 -16.83 0.82 6.32
CA TYR A 195 -17.89 1.59 5.70
C TYR A 195 -17.53 1.93 4.26
N MET A 196 -18.56 2.22 3.49
CA MET A 196 -18.44 2.73 2.13
C MET A 196 -19.03 4.13 2.06
N ASN A 197 -18.25 5.08 1.53
CA ASN A 197 -18.73 6.40 1.18
C ASN A 197 -19.04 6.45 -0.32
N ILE A 198 -20.05 7.23 -0.69
CA ILE A 198 -20.32 7.57 -2.08
C ILE A 198 -20.15 9.08 -2.23
N HIS A 199 -19.36 9.49 -3.21
CA HIS A 199 -19.05 10.88 -3.52
C HIS A 199 -19.58 11.25 -4.90
N ASN A 200 -19.90 12.53 -5.09
CA ASN A 200 -20.17 13.07 -6.41
C ASN A 200 -18.86 13.32 -7.19
N LYS A 201 -18.99 13.71 -8.46
CA LYS A 201 -17.88 14.09 -9.35
C LYS A 201 -16.97 15.22 -8.82
N ASP A 202 -17.50 16.06 -7.92
CA ASP A 202 -16.75 17.18 -7.32
C ASP A 202 -16.05 16.76 -6.01
N GLY A 203 -16.09 15.47 -5.64
CA GLY A 203 -15.50 14.91 -4.43
C GLY A 203 -16.34 15.08 -3.15
N LYS A 204 -17.50 15.75 -3.22
CA LYS A 204 -18.41 15.91 -2.09
C LYS A 204 -19.05 14.57 -1.73
N LYS A 205 -18.94 14.18 -0.46
CA LYS A 205 -19.62 13.00 0.08
C LYS A 205 -21.14 13.17 0.04
N LEU A 206 -21.83 12.25 -0.64
CA LEU A 206 -23.28 12.18 -0.77
C LEU A 206 -23.91 11.31 0.31
N SER A 207 -23.32 10.15 0.59
CA SER A 207 -23.84 9.17 1.54
C SER A 207 -22.72 8.36 2.22
N HIS A 208 -23.10 7.67 3.29
CA HIS A 208 -22.23 6.84 4.12
C HIS A 208 -22.95 5.56 4.51
N HIS A 209 -22.30 4.42 4.29
CA HIS A 209 -22.92 3.10 4.37
C HIS A 209 -22.03 2.16 5.20
N PRO A 210 -22.38 1.86 6.46
CA PRO A 210 -21.63 0.90 7.27
C PRO A 210 -21.63 -0.49 6.64
N VAL A 211 -20.52 -1.22 6.73
CA VAL A 211 -20.45 -2.62 6.30
C VAL A 211 -21.22 -3.49 7.29
N PHE A 212 -22.02 -4.43 6.77
CA PHE A 212 -22.83 -5.36 7.55
C PHE A 212 -22.44 -6.83 7.39
N GLY A 213 -21.45 -7.13 6.55
CA GLY A 213 -20.92 -8.49 6.37
C GLY A 213 -20.59 -8.80 4.91
N ILE A 214 -20.18 -10.03 4.67
CA ILE A 214 -19.93 -10.60 3.34
C ILE A 214 -20.73 -11.90 3.18
N ASP A 215 -21.41 -12.06 2.04
CA ASP A 215 -22.34 -13.15 1.67
C ASP A 215 -23.57 -13.36 2.57
N ARG A 216 -23.59 -12.71 3.74
CA ARG A 216 -24.72 -12.65 4.66
C ARG A 216 -24.76 -11.30 5.37
N VAL A 217 -25.98 -10.85 5.67
CA VAL A 217 -26.21 -9.67 6.51
C VAL A 217 -26.08 -10.07 7.98
N VAL A 218 -25.12 -9.50 8.69
CA VAL A 218 -24.92 -9.69 10.14
C VAL A 218 -25.32 -8.42 10.89
N GLY A 219 -24.80 -7.28 10.43
CA GLY A 219 -24.98 -5.99 11.09
C GLY A 219 -23.64 -5.33 11.42
N ALA A 220 -23.68 -4.29 12.26
CA ALA A 220 -22.49 -3.49 12.58
C ALA A 220 -21.43 -4.24 13.42
N ASP A 221 -21.75 -5.41 13.97
CA ASP A 221 -20.89 -6.28 14.77
C ASP A 221 -20.27 -7.45 13.95
N PHE A 222 -20.28 -7.33 12.62
CA PHE A 222 -19.73 -8.34 11.73
C PHE A 222 -18.25 -8.64 12.02
N LYS A 223 -17.83 -9.87 11.69
CA LYS A 223 -16.41 -10.28 11.68
C LYS A 223 -16.12 -11.06 10.42
N ILE A 224 -15.13 -10.61 9.65
CA ILE A 224 -14.65 -11.31 8.45
C ILE A 224 -13.22 -11.77 8.71
N GLY A 225 -13.06 -13.06 9.01
CA GLY A 225 -11.75 -13.67 9.16
C GLY A 225 -11.20 -14.11 7.80
N ILE A 226 -9.99 -13.67 7.46
CA ILE A 226 -9.31 -14.03 6.21
C ILE A 226 -8.03 -14.79 6.59
N GLN A 227 -7.94 -16.05 6.17
CA GLN A 227 -6.79 -16.91 6.49
C GLN A 227 -5.52 -16.42 5.78
N PRO A 228 -4.31 -16.76 6.28
CA PRO A 228 -3.08 -16.54 5.54
C PRO A 228 -3.15 -17.12 4.13
N LYS A 229 -2.53 -16.45 3.17
CA LYS A 229 -2.42 -16.90 1.76
C LYS A 229 -3.76 -17.36 1.17
N SER A 230 -4.83 -16.63 1.46
CA SER A 230 -6.18 -16.95 1.00
C SER A 230 -6.92 -15.71 0.55
N GLU A 231 -8.03 -15.92 -0.13
CA GLU A 231 -8.92 -14.86 -0.57
C GLU A 231 -10.38 -15.20 -0.33
N ILE A 232 -11.19 -14.16 -0.18
CA ILE A 232 -12.64 -14.22 -0.15
C ILE A 232 -13.15 -13.39 -1.32
N VAL A 233 -13.91 -14.04 -2.19
CA VAL A 233 -14.69 -13.38 -3.25
C VAL A 233 -16.15 -13.52 -2.86
N GLY A 234 -16.86 -12.40 -2.71
CA GLY A 234 -18.24 -12.44 -2.24
C GLY A 234 -18.95 -11.11 -2.26
N LYS A 235 -20.23 -11.15 -1.87
CA LYS A 235 -21.13 -10.00 -1.81
C LYS A 235 -20.93 -9.23 -0.52
N LEU A 236 -20.31 -8.06 -0.59
CA LEU A 236 -20.22 -7.15 0.54
C LEU A 236 -21.57 -6.46 0.74
N PHE A 237 -22.16 -6.63 1.93
CA PHE A 237 -23.38 -5.94 2.31
C PHE A 237 -23.04 -4.65 3.06
N VAL A 238 -23.69 -3.56 2.69
CA VAL A 238 -23.59 -2.26 3.34
C VAL A 238 -24.98 -1.72 3.67
N GLY A 239 -25.11 -0.97 4.76
CA GLY A 239 -26.38 -0.38 5.17
C GLY A 239 -26.92 0.59 4.12
N PHE A 240 -28.20 0.47 3.78
CA PHE A 240 -28.86 1.31 2.78
C PHE A 240 -30.31 1.53 3.20
N SER A 241 -30.78 2.77 3.14
CA SER A 241 -32.09 3.18 3.62
C SER A 241 -32.88 3.88 2.52
N SER A 242 -34.19 4.01 2.71
CA SER A 242 -35.05 4.76 1.80
C SER A 242 -34.72 6.27 1.69
N SER A 243 -33.84 6.80 2.54
CA SER A 243 -33.34 8.17 2.42
C SER A 243 -32.16 8.29 1.45
N ASP A 244 -31.41 7.21 1.23
CA ASP A 244 -30.21 7.23 0.41
C ASP A 244 -30.48 7.47 -1.07
N PRO A 245 -31.58 6.94 -1.67
CA PRO A 245 -31.95 7.27 -3.04
C PRO A 245 -32.11 8.78 -3.27
N LEU A 246 -32.63 9.51 -2.29
CA LEU A 246 -32.75 10.98 -2.36
C LEU A 246 -31.39 11.69 -2.35
N ARG A 247 -30.44 11.20 -1.53
CA ARG A 247 -29.08 11.77 -1.42
C ARG A 247 -28.25 11.49 -2.66
N LEU A 248 -28.52 10.36 -3.29
CA LEU A 248 -27.80 9.83 -4.46
C LEU A 248 -28.44 10.25 -5.79
N ASP A 249 -29.47 11.10 -5.75
CA ASP A 249 -30.20 11.59 -6.92
C ASP A 249 -30.72 10.44 -7.81
N ILE A 250 -31.25 9.40 -7.16
CA ILE A 250 -31.85 8.24 -7.81
C ILE A 250 -33.27 8.60 -8.27
N ASP A 251 -33.60 8.24 -9.50
CA ASP A 251 -34.94 8.46 -10.06
C ASP A 251 -35.98 7.43 -9.56
N GLU A 252 -37.23 7.60 -9.97
CA GLU A 252 -38.36 6.73 -9.61
C GLU A 252 -38.26 5.32 -10.20
N TYR A 253 -37.37 5.13 -11.19
CA TYR A 253 -37.09 3.86 -11.85
C TYR A 253 -35.91 3.13 -11.19
N GLY A 254 -35.25 3.77 -10.22
CA GLY A 254 -34.15 3.16 -9.47
C GLY A 254 -32.78 3.35 -10.09
N VAL A 255 -32.64 4.30 -11.01
CA VAL A 255 -31.40 4.59 -11.72
C VAL A 255 -30.82 5.91 -11.22
N GLY A 256 -29.51 5.92 -10.93
CA GLY A 256 -28.76 7.10 -10.49
C GLY A 256 -27.77 7.62 -11.52
N ASN A 257 -26.98 8.62 -11.11
CA ASN A 257 -25.92 9.18 -11.93
C ASN A 257 -24.73 8.21 -12.08
N TYR A 258 -24.28 8.00 -13.32
CA TYR A 258 -23.22 7.05 -13.70
C TYR A 258 -21.78 7.52 -13.43
N ASN A 259 -21.57 8.44 -12.48
CA ASN A 259 -20.25 9.06 -12.22
C ASN A 259 -20.00 9.27 -10.72
N CYS A 260 -20.52 8.38 -9.88
CA CYS A 260 -20.28 8.44 -8.44
C CYS A 260 -18.95 7.76 -8.11
N ARG A 261 -18.14 8.36 -7.25
CA ARG A 261 -16.93 7.72 -6.73
C ARG A 261 -17.27 6.93 -5.47
N PHE A 262 -17.00 5.63 -5.45
CA PHE A 262 -17.14 4.82 -4.24
C PHE A 262 -15.79 4.70 -3.55
N GLU A 263 -15.81 4.80 -2.23
CA GLU A 263 -14.65 4.64 -1.37
C GLU A 263 -15.01 3.66 -0.26
N LEU A 264 -14.43 2.47 -0.30
CA LEU A 264 -14.58 1.45 0.74
C LEU A 264 -13.38 1.52 1.69
N LEU A 265 -13.65 1.59 2.98
CA LEU A 265 -12.66 1.49 4.06
C LEU A 265 -13.02 0.33 4.98
N LEU A 266 -12.01 -0.49 5.30
CA LEU A 266 -12.10 -1.63 6.21
C LEU A 266 -11.03 -1.49 7.30
N PHE A 267 -11.35 -1.95 8.50
CA PHE A 267 -10.48 -1.89 9.67
C PHE A 267 -10.36 -3.27 10.32
N ASP A 268 -9.14 -3.72 10.58
CA ASP A 268 -8.89 -4.98 11.28
C ASP A 268 -8.87 -4.83 12.81
N ALA A 269 -8.87 -5.98 13.50
CA ALA A 269 -8.77 -6.05 14.96
C ALA A 269 -7.44 -5.50 15.54
N ARG A 270 -6.45 -5.18 14.70
CA ARG A 270 -5.14 -4.62 15.08
C ARG A 270 -5.08 -3.10 14.84
N GLY A 271 -6.14 -2.51 14.29
CA GLY A 271 -6.22 -1.09 13.98
C GLY A 271 -5.64 -0.70 12.61
N ASN A 272 -5.29 -1.68 11.76
CA ASN A 272 -4.87 -1.40 10.39
C ASN A 272 -6.08 -1.02 9.53
N GLN A 273 -5.87 -0.10 8.59
CA GLN A 273 -6.87 0.36 7.65
C GLN A 273 -6.53 -0.14 6.23
N TYR A 274 -7.55 -0.60 5.51
CA TYR A 274 -7.46 -0.99 4.10
C TYR A 274 -8.54 -0.25 3.32
N SER A 275 -8.22 0.18 2.11
CA SER A 275 -9.17 0.95 1.31
C SER A 275 -9.07 0.64 -0.17
N THR A 276 -10.18 0.85 -0.88
CA THR A 276 -10.24 0.76 -2.33
C THR A 276 -11.28 1.73 -2.87
N THR A 277 -11.09 2.18 -4.11
CA THR A 277 -11.94 3.19 -4.74
C THR A 277 -12.28 2.83 -6.17
N ILE A 278 -13.45 3.23 -6.61
CA ILE A 278 -13.86 3.23 -8.03
C ILE A 278 -14.41 4.61 -8.39
N GLU A 279 -13.98 5.15 -9.52
CA GLU A 279 -14.30 6.53 -9.94
C GLU A 279 -15.62 6.62 -10.74
N GLN A 280 -16.06 5.51 -11.34
CA GLN A 280 -17.25 5.42 -12.19
C GLN A 280 -18.25 4.40 -11.65
N GLY A 281 -18.70 4.62 -10.42
CA GLY A 281 -19.67 3.79 -9.73
C GLY A 281 -21.13 4.14 -10.07
N ASN A 282 -21.97 3.11 -10.12
CA ASN A 282 -23.41 3.19 -10.39
C ASN A 282 -24.21 2.67 -9.20
N VAL A 283 -25.38 3.25 -8.95
CA VAL A 283 -26.29 2.76 -7.90
C VAL A 283 -27.60 2.37 -8.55
N LEU A 284 -27.99 1.10 -8.35
CA LEU A 284 -29.30 0.59 -8.77
C LEU A 284 -30.14 0.30 -7.54
N VAL A 285 -31.33 0.87 -7.49
CA VAL A 285 -32.23 0.78 -6.34
C VAL A 285 -33.54 0.13 -6.76
N ASN A 286 -34.06 -0.79 -5.95
CA ASN A 286 -35.36 -1.40 -6.22
C ASN A 286 -36.19 -1.54 -4.93
N GLY A 287 -37.45 -1.89 -5.10
CA GLY A 287 -38.35 -2.23 -4.01
C GLY A 287 -38.77 -1.01 -3.20
N ASP A 288 -38.94 -1.22 -1.90
CA ASP A 288 -39.46 -0.22 -0.98
C ASP A 288 -38.45 0.90 -0.72
N PHE A 289 -37.16 0.76 -1.05
CA PHE A 289 -36.20 1.87 -0.95
C PHE A 289 -36.64 3.13 -1.73
N LEU A 290 -37.39 2.98 -2.82
CA LEU A 290 -37.83 4.08 -3.69
C LEU A 290 -39.05 4.85 -3.16
N TRP A 291 -39.66 4.45 -2.04
CA TRP A 291 -40.93 5.04 -1.60
C TRP A 291 -40.84 6.55 -1.37
N LYS A 292 -39.71 7.05 -0.85
CA LYS A 292 -39.50 8.49 -0.61
C LYS A 292 -39.34 9.29 -1.89
N VAL A 293 -38.58 8.75 -2.86
CA VAL A 293 -38.40 9.36 -4.19
C VAL A 293 -39.75 9.48 -4.89
N LYS A 294 -40.52 8.39 -4.93
CA LYS A 294 -41.86 8.36 -5.55
C LYS A 294 -42.82 9.32 -4.86
N LYS A 295 -42.81 9.38 -3.53
CA LYS A 295 -43.62 10.34 -2.76
C LYS A 295 -43.30 11.79 -3.13
N GLN A 296 -42.03 12.15 -3.30
CA GLN A 296 -41.63 13.50 -3.69
C GLN A 296 -42.12 13.87 -5.10
N LYS A 297 -42.25 12.88 -5.99
CA LYS A 297 -42.78 13.05 -7.35
C LYS A 297 -44.30 12.89 -7.48
N GLY A 298 -45.03 12.68 -6.36
CA GLY A 298 -46.47 12.44 -6.38
C GLY A 298 -46.88 11.08 -6.98
N ILE A 299 -45.93 10.15 -7.10
CA ILE A 299 -46.17 8.81 -7.65
C ILE A 299 -46.62 7.89 -6.51
N PRO A 300 -47.78 7.20 -6.64
CA PRO A 300 -48.21 6.20 -5.65
C PRO A 300 -47.18 5.07 -5.52
N HIS A 301 -46.80 4.73 -4.28
CA HIS A 301 -45.96 3.57 -4.00
C HIS A 301 -46.76 2.49 -3.26
N LYS A 302 -46.78 1.28 -3.80
CA LYS A 302 -47.39 0.12 -3.15
C LYS A 302 -46.29 -0.68 -2.44
N PHE A 303 -46.29 -0.60 -1.12
CA PHE A 303 -45.36 -1.37 -0.29
C PHE A 303 -45.55 -2.88 -0.49
N ARG A 304 -44.45 -3.63 -0.43
CA ARG A 304 -44.50 -5.09 -0.52
C ARG A 304 -45.21 -5.62 0.72
N THR A 305 -46.32 -6.33 0.54
CA THR A 305 -47.03 -6.99 1.63
C THR A 305 -46.29 -8.25 2.04
N HIS A 306 -45.75 -8.27 3.25
CA HIS A 306 -45.07 -9.43 3.82
C HIS A 306 -46.10 -10.45 4.32
N LYS A 307 -46.20 -11.60 3.65
CA LYS A 307 -46.71 -12.80 4.33
C LYS A 307 -45.60 -13.25 5.28
N MET A 308 -45.76 -13.00 6.59
CA MET A 308 -44.99 -13.72 7.59
C MET A 308 -45.24 -15.22 7.37
N LYS A 309 -44.24 -15.94 6.87
CA LYS A 309 -44.23 -17.40 7.03
C LYS A 309 -43.79 -17.63 8.47
N PHE A 310 -44.76 -17.98 9.32
CA PHE A 310 -44.51 -18.58 10.63
C PHE A 310 -43.80 -19.93 10.46
#